data_AF-A0A7Z9M0U1-F1
#
_entry.id   AF-A0A7Z9M0U1-F1
#
_cell.length_a   1.000
_cell.length_b   1.000
_cell.length_c   1.000
_cell.angle_alpha   90.00
_cell.angle_beta   90.00
_cell.angle_gamma   90.00
#
_symmetry.space_group_name_H-M   'P 1'
#
loop_
_entity.id
_entity.type
_entity.pdbx_description
1 polymer ?
#
loop_
_entity_poly.entity_id
_entity_poly.type
_entity_poly.pdbx_seq_one_letter_code
_entity_poly.pdbx_strand_id
1 'polypeptide(L)'
;MWKTASKAGQPGILACIPIVQLFILMMIAKKPLWWVLLFFVPFVNIIVVVIVLNEISNRFGRGVGTTLGLIFLPFIFWPILGFGDAEYQH
;
A
#
# COMPACT_ATOMS: atom_id res chain seq x y z
N MET A 1 6.67 -5.04 -2.37
CA MET A 1 6.39 -4.95 -0.92
C MET A 1 7.63 -4.58 -0.11
N TRP A 2 8.63 -5.44 0.08
CA TRP A 2 9.83 -5.12 0.89
C TRP A 2 10.47 -3.77 0.53
N LYS A 3 10.86 -3.61 -0.74
CA LYS A 3 11.45 -2.36 -1.26
C LYS A 3 10.49 -1.17 -1.25
N THR A 4 9.20 -1.41 -1.53
CA THR A 4 8.16 -0.38 -1.47
C THR A 4 8.02 0.20 -0.06
N ALA A 5 8.01 -0.66 0.95
CA ALA A 5 7.97 -0.26 2.35
C ALA A 5 9.26 0.46 2.77
N SER A 6 10.44 -0.05 2.38
CA SER A 6 11.71 0.64 2.63
C SER A 6 11.77 2.05 2.04
N LYS A 7 11.24 2.26 0.82
CA LYS A 7 11.14 3.58 0.20
C LYS A 7 10.23 4.54 0.97
N ALA A 8 9.18 4.02 1.60
CA ALA A 8 8.28 4.79 2.44
C ALA A 8 8.81 4.98 3.88
N GLY A 9 10.07 4.67 4.15
CA GLY A 9 10.70 4.79 5.47
C GLY A 9 10.24 3.73 6.47
N GLN A 10 9.57 2.67 6.01
CA GLN A 10 9.10 1.58 6.85
C GLN A 10 10.08 0.39 6.83
N PRO A 11 10.15 -0.40 7.92
CA PRO A 11 10.99 -1.59 7.97
C PRO A 11 10.53 -2.62 6.94
N GLY A 12 11.21 -2.66 5.79
CA GLY A 12 10.80 -3.47 4.65
C GLY A 12 10.60 -4.94 5.01
N ILE A 13 11.48 -5.51 5.86
CA ILE A 13 11.46 -6.94 6.24
C ILE A 13 10.13 -7.31 6.89
N LEU A 14 9.57 -6.39 7.69
CA LEU A 14 8.28 -6.60 8.35
C LEU A 14 7.12 -6.62 7.33
N ALA A 15 7.29 -6.04 6.14
CA ALA A 15 6.27 -6.08 5.08
C ALA A 15 6.14 -7.45 4.39
N CYS A 16 7.05 -8.40 4.68
CA CYS A 16 6.94 -9.79 4.24
C CYS A 16 6.05 -10.63 5.17
N ILE A 17 5.79 -10.17 6.40
CA ILE A 17 4.95 -10.89 7.36
C ILE A 17 3.48 -10.51 7.10
N PRO A 18 2.57 -11.45 6.80
CA PRO A 18 1.20 -11.13 6.34
C PRO A 18 0.40 -10.24 7.30
N ILE A 19 0.47 -10.51 8.61
CA ILE A 19 -0.27 -9.72 9.61
C ILE A 19 0.32 -8.31 9.72
N VAL A 20 1.65 -8.22 9.84
CA VAL A 20 2.35 -6.93 9.99
C VAL A 20 2.29 -6.09 8.70
N GLN A 21 2.19 -6.76 7.54
CA GLN A 21 2.03 -6.11 6.24
C GLN A 21 0.78 -5.22 6.21
N LEU A 22 -0.34 -5.62 6.82
CA LEU A 22 -1.54 -4.78 6.89
C LEU A 22 -1.27 -3.47 7.64
N PHE A 23 -0.56 -3.52 8.76
CA PHE A 23 -0.16 -2.33 9.51
C PHE A 23 0.81 -1.46 8.70
N ILE A 24 1.73 -2.06 7.96
CA ILE A 24 2.68 -1.31 7.12
C ILE A 24 1.96 -0.60 5.97
N LEU A 25 1.00 -1.25 5.32
CA LEU A 25 0.19 -0.61 4.29
C LEU A 25 -0.53 0.63 4.82
N MET A 26 -1.04 0.55 6.05
CA MET A 26 -1.67 1.68 6.73
C MET A 26 -0.68 2.82 7.02
N MET A 27 0.53 2.48 7.45
CA MET A 27 1.59 3.47 7.68
C MET A 27 2.04 4.16 6.37
N ILE A 28 2.18 3.41 5.28
CA ILE A 28 2.50 3.95 3.94
C ILE A 28 1.34 4.81 3.41
N ALA A 29 0.10 4.40 3.64
CA ALA A 29 -1.08 5.16 3.24
C ALA A 29 -1.35 6.38 4.15
N LYS A 30 -0.59 6.56 5.24
CA LYS A 30 -0.87 7.51 6.34
C LYS A 30 -2.32 7.43 6.86
N LYS A 31 -2.85 6.21 6.97
CA LYS A 31 -4.16 5.94 7.55
C LYS A 31 -4.01 5.40 8.97
N PRO A 32 -5.00 5.62 9.85
CA PRO A 32 -4.88 5.22 11.24
C PRO A 32 -4.94 3.70 11.38
N LEU A 33 -4.05 3.10 12.19
CA LEU A 33 -3.86 1.64 12.30
C LEU A 33 -5.14 0.86 12.61
N TRP A 34 -6.15 1.49 13.23
CA TRP A 34 -7.43 0.82 13.52
C TRP A 34 -8.20 0.39 12.26
N TRP A 35 -7.94 0.95 11.07
CA TRP A 35 -8.62 0.44 9.86
C TRP A 35 -8.20 -0.98 9.50
N VAL A 36 -7.12 -1.53 10.06
CA VAL A 36 -6.80 -2.96 9.92
C VAL A 36 -8.01 -3.83 10.34
N LEU A 37 -8.80 -3.39 11.33
CA LEU A 37 -10.04 -4.07 11.73
C LEU A 37 -11.11 -4.06 10.63
N LEU A 38 -11.17 -3.00 9.82
CA LEU A 38 -12.15 -2.87 8.74
C LEU A 38 -11.89 -3.87 7.60
N PHE A 39 -10.67 -4.41 7.47
CA PHE A 39 -10.39 -5.48 6.51
C PHE A 39 -11.10 -6.80 6.85
N PHE A 40 -11.51 -6.99 8.11
CA PHE A 40 -12.25 -8.17 8.55
C PHE A 40 -13.77 -8.02 8.43
N VAL A 41 -14.26 -6.82 8.09
CA VAL A 41 -15.69 -6.56 7.88
C VAL A 41 -16.03 -6.80 6.40
N PRO A 42 -16.90 -7.76 6.07
CA PRO A 42 -17.30 -8.03 4.69
C PRO A 42 -17.87 -6.79 4.01
N PHE A 43 -17.63 -6.65 2.70
CA PHE A 43 -18.01 -5.51 1.84
C PHE A 43 -17.28 -4.19 2.14
N VAL A 44 -17.12 -3.83 3.42
CA VAL A 44 -16.34 -2.66 3.84
C VAL A 44 -14.86 -2.84 3.48
N ASN A 45 -14.34 -4.06 3.61
CA ASN A 45 -12.97 -4.40 3.26
C ASN A 45 -12.60 -4.03 1.81
N ILE A 46 -13.51 -4.20 0.84
CA ILE A 46 -13.26 -3.86 -0.57
C ILE A 46 -13.07 -2.34 -0.73
N ILE A 47 -13.95 -1.55 -0.11
CA ILE A 47 -13.89 -0.09 -0.16
C ILE A 47 -12.59 0.39 0.51
N VAL A 48 -12.26 -0.17 1.66
CA VAL A 48 -11.04 0.17 2.41
C VAL A 48 -9.78 -0.16 1.61
N VAL A 49 -9.72 -1.33 0.96
CA VAL A 49 -8.60 -1.71 0.08
C VAL A 49 -8.41 -0.67 -1.01
N VAL A 50 -9.47 -0.27 -1.71
CA VAL A 50 -9.38 0.72 -2.80
C VAL A 50 -8.87 2.06 -2.27
N ILE A 51 -9.37 2.53 -1.13
CA ILE A 51 -8.93 3.80 -0.52
C ILE A 51 -7.45 3.72 -0.13
N VAL A 52 -7.02 2.64 0.53
CA VAL A 52 -5.63 2.46 0.95
C VAL A 52 -4.70 2.41 -0.25
N LEU A 53 -5.03 1.65 -1.30
CA LEU A 53 -4.23 1.59 -2.51
C LEU A 53 -4.20 2.92 -3.27
N ASN A 54 -5.29 3.68 -3.26
CA ASN A 54 -5.34 5.00 -3.85
C ASN A 54 -4.37 5.96 -3.15
N GLU A 55 -4.42 5.97 -1.82
CA GLU A 55 -3.54 6.80 -1.01
C GLU A 55 -2.08 6.41 -1.15
N ILE A 56 -1.77 5.11 -1.15
CA ILE A 56 -0.40 4.65 -1.44
C ILE A 56 0.03 5.17 -2.81
N SER A 57 -0.79 5.02 -3.84
CA SER A 57 -0.47 5.50 -5.19
C SER A 57 -0.24 7.01 -5.25
N ASN A 58 -1.06 7.80 -4.55
CA ASN A 58 -0.94 9.25 -4.45
C ASN A 58 0.34 9.64 -3.70
N ARG A 59 0.68 8.94 -2.61
CA ARG A 59 1.94 9.12 -1.88
C ARG A 59 3.16 8.77 -2.71
N PHE A 60 3.03 7.89 -3.70
CA PHE A 60 4.11 7.61 -4.66
C PHE A 60 4.07 8.52 -5.91
N GLY A 61 3.22 9.56 -5.92
CA GLY A 61 3.10 10.52 -7.03
C GLY A 61 2.55 9.93 -8.33
N ARG A 62 1.91 8.75 -8.31
CA ARG A 62 1.50 8.02 -9.52
C ARG A 62 -0.01 7.97 -9.79
N GLY A 63 -0.82 8.53 -8.91
CA GLY A 63 -2.25 8.79 -9.13
C GLY A 63 -3.12 7.55 -9.40
N VAL A 64 -4.31 7.75 -9.99
CA VAL A 64 -5.33 6.69 -10.12
C VAL A 64 -4.90 5.53 -11.03
N GLY A 65 -4.09 5.79 -12.06
CA GLY A 65 -3.62 4.73 -12.98
C GLY A 65 -2.80 3.65 -12.26
N THR A 66 -1.97 4.05 -11.29
CA THR A 66 -1.23 3.10 -10.45
C THR A 66 -2.13 2.43 -9.41
N THR A 67 -3.18 3.10 -8.92
CA THR A 67 -4.20 2.46 -8.07
C THR A 67 -4.88 1.29 -8.79
N LEU A 68 -5.36 1.53 -10.01
CA LEU A 68 -5.98 0.47 -10.81
C LEU A 68 -4.98 -0.64 -11.14
N GLY A 69 -3.74 -0.26 -11.48
CA GLY A 69 -2.65 -1.20 -11.67
C GLY A 69 -2.37 -2.08 -10.44
N LEU A 70 -2.42 -1.51 -9.23
CA LEU A 70 -2.25 -2.26 -7.98
C LEU A 70 -3.42 -3.20 -7.69
N ILE A 71 -4.64 -2.85 -8.11
CA ILE A 71 -5.83 -3.68 -7.93
C ILE A 71 -5.84 -4.86 -8.90
N PHE A 72 -5.65 -4.59 -10.20
CA PHE A 72 -5.79 -5.60 -11.25
C PHE A 72 -4.50 -6.36 -11.53
N LEU A 73 -3.34 -5.71 -11.43
CA LEU A 73 -2.01 -6.25 -11.71
C LEU A 73 -1.02 -6.02 -10.54
N PRO A 74 -1.36 -6.46 -9.30
CA PRO A 74 -0.53 -6.20 -8.11
C PRO A 74 0.91 -6.70 -8.27
N PHE A 75 1.12 -7.86 -8.90
CA PHE A 75 2.44 -8.47 -9.07
C PHE A 75 3.41 -7.63 -9.91
N ILE A 76 2.90 -6.71 -10.72
CA ILE A 76 3.70 -5.82 -11.59
C ILE A 76 3.83 -4.45 -10.93
N PHE A 77 2.73 -3.88 -10.45
CA PHE A 77 2.73 -2.51 -9.91
C PHE A 77 3.41 -2.39 -8.54
N TRP A 78 3.37 -3.42 -7.69
CA TRP A 78 4.09 -3.41 -6.41
C TRP A 78 5.63 -3.36 -6.60
N PRO A 79 6.23 -4.17 -7.49
CA PRO A 79 7.63 -4.01 -7.88
C PRO A 79 7.93 -2.67 -8.55
N ILE A 80 7.07 -2.15 -9.44
CA ILE A 80 7.29 -0.84 -10.08
C ILE A 80 7.41 0.27 -9.03
N LEU A 81 6.54 0.28 -8.01
CA LEU A 81 6.65 1.24 -6.91
C LEU A 81 7.91 1.02 -6.08
N GLY A 82 8.27 -0.24 -5.82
CA GLY A 82 9.41 -0.60 -4.98
C GLY A 82 10.78 -0.38 -5.64
N PHE A 83 10.92 -0.69 -6.92
CA PHE A 83 12.20 -0.73 -7.64
C PHE A 83 12.30 0.30 -8.78
N GLY A 84 11.18 0.82 -9.29
CA GLY A 84 11.18 1.86 -10.31
C GLY A 84 11.45 3.25 -9.74
N ASP A 85 11.28 4.29 -10.55
CA ASP A 85 11.63 5.68 -10.16
C ASP A 85 10.56 6.38 -9.29
N ALA A 86 9.59 5.63 -8.75
CA ALA A 86 8.60 6.20 -7.86
C ALA A 86 9.27 6.65 -6.54
N GLU A 87 9.15 7.94 -6.23
CA GLU A 87 9.56 8.52 -4.95
C GLU A 87 8.37 8.65 -4.01
N TYR A 88 8.61 8.37 -2.72
CA TYR A 88 7.59 8.51 -1.70
C TYR A 88 7.50 9.97 -1.25
N GLN A 89 6.37 10.60 -1.53
CA GLN A 89 6.00 11.95 -1.15
C GLN A 89 5.34 11.92 0.24
N HIS A 90 5.99 12.61 1.19
CA HIS A 90 5.52 12.69 2.57
C HIS A 90 4.20 13.43 2.70
#